data_AF-A0A2V5XD10-F1
#
_entry.id   AF-A0A2V5XD10-F1
#
_cell.length_a   1.000
_cell.length_b   1.000
_cell.length_c   1.000
_cell.angle_alpha   90.00
_cell.angle_beta   90.00
_cell.angle_gamma   90.00
#
_symmetry.space_group_name_H-M   'P 1'
#
loop_
_entity.id
_entity.type
_entity.pdbx_description
1 polymer ?
#
loop_
_entity_poly.entity_id
_entity_poly.type
_entity_poly.pdbx_seq_one_letter_code
_entity_poly.pdbx_strand_id
1 'polypeptide(L)'
;MRYRNRSRWPKKLFSSLFMIGWGIFWLALHLPLFQISITKINSLLDIYRNGRSHVIEGVISVKHEQPASGHTKGDVITIGGKEFEVNQFLVTPGYKTTICHGGALRQGVHARLHYHDGIILKVEIKTGQPGAAANGHP
;
A
#
# COMPACT_ATOMS: atom_id res chain seq x y z
N MET A 1 -53.71 30.37 21.13
CA MET A 1 -52.58 31.25 20.73
C MET A 1 -51.31 30.40 20.62
N ARG A 2 -50.79 30.16 19.40
CA ARG A 2 -49.68 29.21 19.18
C ARG A 2 -48.39 30.00 18.94
N TYR A 3 -47.52 30.05 19.94
CA TYR A 3 -46.25 30.77 19.89
C TYR A 3 -45.33 30.12 18.84
N ARG A 4 -45.22 30.75 17.66
CA ARG A 4 -44.41 30.24 16.55
C ARG A 4 -42.94 30.54 16.84
N ASN A 5 -42.23 29.51 17.31
CA ASN A 5 -40.83 29.59 17.74
C ASN A 5 -39.90 29.97 16.55
N ARG A 6 -39.74 31.28 16.32
CA ARG A 6 -39.04 31.91 15.17
C ARG A 6 -37.51 31.92 15.31
N SER A 7 -36.97 31.50 16.46
CA SER A 7 -35.54 31.57 16.80
C SER A 7 -34.69 30.40 16.28
N ARG A 8 -35.30 29.36 15.69
CA ARG A 8 -34.59 28.18 15.16
C ARG A 8 -33.97 28.37 13.77
N TRP A 9 -34.49 29.27 12.96
CA TRP A 9 -34.04 29.51 11.58
C TRP A 9 -32.63 30.12 11.47
N PRO A 10 -32.30 31.24 12.15
CA PRO A 10 -30.97 31.82 12.07
C PRO A 10 -29.89 30.89 12.67
N LYS A 11 -30.23 30.12 13.71
CA LYS A 11 -29.34 29.11 14.30
C LYS A 11 -29.04 27.95 13.34
N LYS A 12 -30.04 27.50 12.58
CA LYS A 12 -29.86 26.47 11.54
C LYS A 12 -29.02 26.99 10.38
N LEU A 13 -29.24 28.23 9.94
CA LEU A 13 -28.47 28.84 8.85
C LEU A 13 -26.99 29.01 9.24
N PHE A 14 -26.73 29.50 10.46
CA PHE A 14 -25.38 29.60 11.00
C PHE A 14 -24.71 28.23 11.10
N SER A 15 -25.42 27.21 11.62
CA SER A 15 -24.90 25.84 11.69
C SER A 15 -24.58 25.26 10.31
N SER A 16 -25.40 25.52 9.29
CA SER A 16 -25.14 25.05 7.93
C SER A 16 -23.92 25.73 7.31
N LEU A 17 -23.80 27.06 7.44
CA LEU A 17 -22.64 27.79 6.95
C LEU A 17 -21.34 27.37 7.65
N PHE A 18 -21.42 27.14 8.96
CA PHE A 18 -20.31 26.60 9.73
C PHE A 18 -19.90 25.21 9.22
N MET A 19 -20.84 24.30 8.96
CA MET A 19 -20.54 22.96 8.44
C MET A 19 -19.91 23.00 7.04
N ILE A 20 -20.39 23.89 6.16
CA ILE A 20 -19.81 24.07 4.82
C ILE A 20 -18.39 24.62 4.92
N GLY A 21 -18.19 25.68 5.71
CA GLY A 21 -16.87 26.27 5.92
C GLY A 21 -15.89 25.30 6.56
N TRP A 22 -16.36 24.53 7.55
CA TRP A 22 -15.58 23.47 8.19
C TRP A 22 -15.19 22.37 7.21
N GLY A 23 -16.10 21.96 6.33
CA GLY A 23 -15.81 21.01 5.25
C GLY A 23 -14.74 21.52 4.28
N ILE A 24 -14.85 22.77 3.83
CA ILE A 24 -13.85 23.39 2.94
C ILE A 24 -12.50 23.51 3.63
N PHE A 25 -12.49 23.91 4.90
CA PHE A 25 -11.27 24.01 5.70
C PHE A 25 -10.59 22.65 5.86
N TRP A 26 -11.34 21.59 6.22
CA TRP A 26 -10.81 20.23 6.30
C TRP A 26 -10.29 19.74 4.96
N LEU A 27 -10.99 20.03 3.87
CA LEU A 27 -10.53 19.70 2.53
C LEU A 27 -9.21 20.39 2.21
N ALA A 28 -9.12 21.71 2.40
CA ALA A 28 -7.92 22.49 2.16
C ALA A 28 -6.72 22.02 2.99
N LEU A 29 -6.97 21.64 4.25
CA LEU A 29 -5.95 21.10 5.15
C LEU A 29 -5.38 19.76 4.65
N HIS A 30 -6.21 18.90 4.06
CA HIS A 30 -5.77 17.59 3.57
C HIS A 30 -5.19 17.59 2.15
N LEU A 31 -5.49 18.58 1.31
CA LEU A 31 -4.96 18.66 -0.06
C LEU A 31 -3.43 18.50 -0.15
N PRO A 32 -2.60 19.13 0.72
CA PRO A 32 -1.15 18.94 0.70
C PRO A 32 -0.70 17.50 1.00
N LEU A 33 -1.36 16.82 1.95
CA LEU A 33 -1.05 15.43 2.30
C LEU A 33 -1.34 14.47 1.12
N PHE A 34 -2.43 14.74 0.39
CA PHE A 34 -2.72 14.02 -0.85
C PHE A 34 -1.68 14.28 -1.93
N GLN A 35 -1.26 15.53 -2.13
CA GLN A 35 -0.23 15.90 -3.11
C GLN A 35 1.10 15.17 -2.88
N ILE A 36 1.58 15.12 -1.63
CA ILE A 36 2.82 14.40 -1.29
C ILE A 36 2.71 12.91 -1.62
N SER A 37 1.57 12.29 -1.33
CA SER A 37 1.34 10.87 -1.62
C SER A 37 1.30 10.60 -3.14
N ILE A 38 0.60 11.44 -3.90
CA ILE A 38 0.48 11.29 -5.35
C ILE A 38 1.81 11.51 -6.07
N THR A 39 2.61 12.51 -5.65
CA THR A 39 3.93 12.76 -6.24
C THR A 39 4.89 11.58 -6.05
N LYS A 40 4.88 10.95 -4.87
CA LYS A 40 5.67 9.74 -4.60
C LYS A 40 5.26 8.56 -5.49
N ILE A 41 3.95 8.35 -5.67
CA ILE A 41 3.43 7.31 -6.56
C ILE A 41 3.85 7.56 -8.00
N ASN A 42 3.68 8.79 -8.49
CA ASN A 42 4.05 9.16 -9.85
C ASN A 42 5.56 9.00 -10.09
N SER A 43 6.39 9.37 -9.12
CA SER A 43 7.84 9.19 -9.20
C SER A 43 8.25 7.71 -9.30
N LEU A 44 7.69 6.84 -8.45
CA LEU A 44 7.98 5.40 -8.49
C LEU A 44 7.51 4.75 -9.81
N LEU A 45 6.35 5.18 -10.32
CA LEU A 45 5.83 4.72 -11.60
C LEU A 45 6.70 5.20 -12.76
N ASP A 46 7.16 6.45 -12.72
CA ASP A 46 8.08 7.01 -13.70
C ASP A 46 9.42 6.26 -13.71
N ILE A 47 9.99 5.99 -12.53
CA ILE A 47 11.23 5.19 -12.38
C ILE A 47 11.06 3.81 -12.99
N TYR A 48 9.93 3.16 -12.73
CA TYR A 48 9.62 1.86 -13.32
C TYR A 48 9.49 1.94 -14.85
N ARG A 49 8.72 2.89 -15.38
CA ARG A 49 8.47 3.06 -16.82
C ARG A 49 9.73 3.43 -17.60
N ASN A 50 10.59 4.24 -17.01
CA ASN A 50 11.85 4.67 -17.61
C ASN A 50 12.99 3.67 -17.39
N GLY A 51 12.72 2.49 -16.81
CA GLY A 51 13.73 1.44 -16.60
C GLY A 51 14.83 1.82 -15.60
N ARG A 52 14.60 2.83 -14.75
CA ARG A 52 15.55 3.28 -13.71
C ARG A 52 15.46 2.46 -12.42
N SER A 53 14.65 1.40 -12.40
CA SER A 53 14.57 0.46 -11.29
C SER A 53 15.82 -0.41 -11.19
N HIS A 54 16.27 -0.71 -9.98
CA HIS A 54 17.27 -1.75 -9.77
C HIS A 54 16.63 -3.12 -9.98
N VAL A 55 17.38 -4.06 -10.56
CA VAL A 55 16.93 -5.43 -10.78
C VAL A 55 17.80 -6.37 -9.98
N ILE A 56 17.18 -7.31 -9.27
CA ILE A 56 17.87 -8.40 -8.57
C ILE A 56 17.18 -9.71 -8.87
N GLU A 57 17.96 -10.75 -9.13
CA GLU A 57 17.46 -12.08 -9.47
C GLU A 57 18.08 -13.10 -8.53
N GLY A 58 17.28 -14.09 -8.14
CA GLY A 58 17.77 -15.21 -7.34
C GLY A 58 16.65 -15.96 -6.64
N VAL A 59 17.08 -16.88 -5.77
CA VAL A 59 16.17 -17.66 -4.93
C VAL A 59 15.80 -16.85 -3.69
N ILE A 60 14.50 -16.83 -3.38
CA ILE A 60 13.95 -16.18 -2.21
C ILE A 60 14.21 -17.04 -0.97
N SER A 61 14.77 -16.42 0.07
CA SER A 61 14.88 -16.97 1.41
C SER A 61 14.06 -16.12 2.38
N VAL A 62 13.03 -16.68 2.97
CA VAL A 62 12.17 -16.09 3.99
C VAL A 62 12.88 -16.21 5.35
N LYS A 63 13.18 -15.08 5.97
CA LYS A 63 13.71 -15.01 7.34
C LYS A 63 12.59 -14.89 8.38
N HIS A 64 11.51 -14.21 8.01
CA HIS A 64 10.35 -14.02 8.86
C HIS A 64 9.09 -14.01 8.01
N GLU A 65 8.06 -14.71 8.46
CA GLU A 65 6.74 -14.68 7.87
C GLU A 65 5.75 -14.07 8.86
N GLN A 66 4.94 -13.13 8.37
CA GLN A 66 3.87 -12.52 9.12
C GLN A 66 2.81 -13.61 9.41
N PRO A 67 2.47 -13.89 10.68
CA PRO A 67 1.36 -14.77 11.02
C PRO A 67 0.05 -14.30 10.37
N ALA A 68 -0.84 -15.26 10.10
CA ALA A 68 -2.16 -14.99 9.53
C ALA A 68 -3.06 -14.14 10.46
N SER A 69 -2.76 -14.11 11.75
CA SER A 69 -3.46 -13.29 12.74
C SER A 69 -2.53 -12.20 13.31
N GLY A 70 -3.10 -11.01 13.51
CA GLY A 70 -2.44 -9.88 14.19
C GLY A 70 -1.83 -8.81 13.28
N HIS A 71 -1.49 -7.67 13.89
CA HIS A 71 -0.78 -6.56 13.26
C HIS A 71 0.70 -6.59 13.68
N THR A 72 1.47 -7.47 13.05
CA THR A 72 2.92 -7.56 13.30
C THR A 72 3.71 -7.03 12.11
N LYS A 73 5.04 -7.12 12.20
CA LYS A 73 5.96 -6.80 11.11
C LYS A 73 5.64 -7.64 9.87
N GLY A 74 5.94 -7.10 8.70
CA GLY A 74 5.72 -7.80 7.43
C GLY A 74 6.66 -8.99 7.24
N ASP A 75 6.53 -9.68 6.11
CA ASP A 75 7.45 -10.77 5.77
C ASP A 75 8.83 -10.21 5.46
N VAL A 76 9.86 -10.79 6.05
CA VAL A 76 11.25 -10.44 5.76
C VAL A 76 11.82 -11.50 4.83
N ILE A 77 12.12 -11.11 3.60
CA ILE A 77 12.66 -11.97 2.56
C ILE A 77 14.05 -11.51 2.15
N THR A 78 14.87 -12.44 1.68
CA THR A 78 16.21 -12.17 1.15
C THR A 78 16.33 -12.77 -0.24
N ILE A 79 16.88 -12.00 -1.19
CA ILE A 79 17.16 -12.43 -2.56
C ILE A 79 18.52 -11.87 -2.98
N GLY A 80 19.39 -12.70 -3.55
CA GLY A 80 20.72 -12.27 -3.99
C GLY A 80 21.53 -11.52 -2.92
N GLY A 81 21.36 -11.88 -1.64
CA GLY A 81 22.03 -11.24 -0.51
C GLY A 81 21.41 -9.92 -0.01
N LYS A 82 20.31 -9.45 -0.62
CA LYS A 82 19.59 -8.23 -0.20
C LYS A 82 18.28 -8.58 0.50
N GLU A 83 18.02 -7.90 1.61
CA GLU A 83 16.80 -8.06 2.41
C GLU A 83 15.71 -7.07 1.99
N PHE A 84 14.45 -7.53 2.01
CA PHE A 84 13.26 -6.74 1.75
C PHE A 84 12.17 -7.10 2.77
N GLU A 85 11.44 -6.09 3.22
CA GLU A 85 10.22 -6.28 4.02
C GLU A 85 8.98 -6.09 3.14
N VAL A 86 8.13 -7.11 3.10
CA VAL A 86 6.84 -7.08 2.42
C VAL A 86 5.76 -6.91 3.47
N ASN A 87 5.05 -5.78 3.46
CA ASN A 87 4.07 -5.48 4.48
C ASN A 87 2.79 -4.92 3.87
N GLN A 88 1.69 -5.66 4.01
CA GLN A 88 0.38 -5.32 3.44
C GLN A 88 -0.22 -4.02 4.00
N PHE A 89 0.17 -3.65 5.22
CA PHE A 89 -0.32 -2.45 5.90
C PHE A 89 0.38 -1.18 5.41
N LEU A 90 1.47 -1.30 4.66
CA LEU A 90 2.10 -0.15 4.03
C LEU A 90 1.25 0.39 2.88
N VAL A 91 0.98 1.68 2.92
CA VAL A 91 0.41 2.43 1.80
C VAL A 91 1.53 2.75 0.81
N THR A 92 1.77 1.82 -0.09
CA THR A 92 2.80 1.92 -1.14
C THR A 92 2.22 1.43 -2.48
N PRO A 93 2.64 2.00 -3.62
CA PRO A 93 2.30 1.46 -4.95
C PRO A 93 3.10 0.19 -5.28
N GLY A 94 4.10 -0.16 -4.46
CA GLY A 94 4.89 -1.37 -4.65
C GLY A 94 4.19 -2.65 -4.21
N TYR A 95 4.83 -3.78 -4.48
CA TYR A 95 4.44 -5.10 -4.02
C TYR A 95 4.42 -5.14 -2.49
N LYS A 96 3.28 -5.56 -1.93
CA LYS A 96 3.04 -5.57 -0.48
C LYS A 96 2.29 -6.80 0.03
N THR A 97 1.97 -7.74 -0.84
CA THR A 97 1.18 -8.93 -0.48
C THR A 97 2.04 -9.92 0.29
N THR A 98 1.73 -10.12 1.56
CA THR A 98 2.43 -11.08 2.41
C THR A 98 2.07 -12.52 2.06
N ILE A 99 2.95 -13.48 2.39
CA ILE A 99 2.85 -14.92 2.12
C ILE A 99 1.53 -15.46 2.70
N CYS A 100 1.20 -15.10 3.94
CA CYS A 100 -0.04 -15.52 4.59
C CYS A 100 -1.32 -15.02 3.88
N HIS A 101 -1.22 -13.97 3.06
CA HIS A 101 -2.31 -13.45 2.21
C HIS A 101 -2.18 -13.90 0.75
N GLY A 102 -1.43 -14.97 0.49
CA GLY A 102 -1.24 -15.51 -0.86
C GLY A 102 -0.11 -14.83 -1.63
N GLY A 103 0.82 -14.18 -0.94
CA GLY A 103 2.03 -13.60 -1.53
C GLY A 103 2.83 -14.63 -2.33
N ALA A 104 3.50 -14.13 -3.36
CA ALA A 104 4.19 -14.90 -4.38
C ALA A 104 5.69 -15.06 -4.09
N LEU A 105 6.23 -14.23 -3.18
CA LEU A 105 7.62 -14.26 -2.71
C LEU A 105 7.78 -15.28 -1.57
N ARG A 106 7.63 -16.56 -1.90
CA ARG A 106 7.71 -17.67 -0.94
C ARG A 106 9.12 -18.28 -0.90
N GLN A 107 9.40 -19.05 0.14
CA GLN A 107 10.67 -19.77 0.30
C GLN A 107 10.99 -20.62 -0.95
N GLY A 108 12.23 -20.50 -1.45
CA GLY A 108 12.72 -21.33 -2.56
C GLY A 108 12.25 -20.89 -3.94
N VAL A 109 11.41 -19.85 -4.05
CA VAL A 109 10.95 -19.32 -5.34
C VAL A 109 12.09 -18.55 -6.01
N HIS A 110 12.37 -18.87 -7.27
CA HIS A 110 13.27 -18.09 -8.11
C HIS A 110 12.49 -16.91 -8.69
N ALA A 111 12.85 -15.71 -8.24
CA ALA A 111 12.19 -14.49 -8.64
C ALA A 111 13.21 -13.48 -9.18
N ARG A 112 12.72 -12.62 -10.07
CA ARG A 112 13.41 -11.41 -10.50
C ARG A 112 12.58 -10.21 -10.00
N LEU A 113 13.20 -9.39 -9.15
CA LEU A 113 12.56 -8.22 -8.55
C LEU A 113 13.09 -6.94 -9.19
N HIS A 114 12.18 -6.09 -9.62
CA HIS A 114 12.48 -4.68 -9.88
C HIS A 114 12.17 -3.90 -8.62
N TYR A 115 13.11 -3.11 -8.11
CA TYR A 115 12.92 -2.35 -6.89
C TYR A 115 13.58 -0.97 -6.96
N HIS A 116 13.12 -0.06 -6.09
CA HIS A 116 13.73 1.26 -5.89
C HIS A 116 13.56 1.65 -4.42
N ASP A 117 14.64 2.08 -3.76
CA ASP A 117 14.65 2.46 -2.34
C ASP A 117 13.99 1.42 -1.40
N GLY A 118 14.24 0.13 -1.66
CA GLY A 118 13.66 -0.98 -0.89
C GLY A 118 12.19 -1.30 -1.22
N ILE A 119 11.53 -0.49 -2.05
CA ILE A 119 10.17 -0.75 -2.53
C ILE A 119 10.25 -1.63 -3.78
N ILE A 120 9.60 -2.79 -3.72
CA ILE A 120 9.49 -3.70 -4.86
C ILE A 120 8.43 -3.16 -5.82
N LEU A 121 8.81 -2.86 -7.06
CA LEU A 121 7.94 -2.29 -8.10
C LEU A 121 7.33 -3.38 -8.99
N LYS A 122 8.08 -4.46 -9.25
CA LYS A 122 7.62 -5.60 -10.05
C LYS A 122 8.23 -6.89 -9.52
N VAL A 123 7.41 -7.93 -9.49
CA VAL A 123 7.82 -9.31 -9.18
C VAL A 123 7.62 -10.15 -10.43
N GLU A 124 8.68 -10.82 -10.88
CA GLU A 124 8.61 -11.84 -11.93
C GLU A 124 9.03 -13.18 -11.33
N ILE A 125 8.20 -14.20 -11.49
CA ILE A 125 8.44 -15.52 -10.92
C ILE A 125 8.62 -16.51 -12.05
N LYS A 126 9.59 -17.42 -11.90
CA LYS A 126 9.77 -18.51 -12.85
C LYS A 126 8.69 -19.57 -12.64
N THR A 127 7.72 -19.64 -13.56
CA THR A 127 6.66 -20.64 -13.55
C THR A 127 7.25 -22.06 -13.69
N GLY A 128 6.86 -22.98 -12.81
CA GLY A 128 7.34 -24.38 -12.81
C GLY A 128 8.13 -24.81 -11.57
N GLN A 129 8.33 -23.92 -10.58
CA GLN A 129 8.88 -24.30 -9.28
C GLN A 129 7.78 -24.66 -8.26
N PRO A 130 8.03 -25.63 -7.36
CA PRO A 130 7.02 -26.22 -6.48
C PRO A 130 6.35 -25.25 -5.47
N GLY A 131 6.79 -23.99 -5.38
CA GLY A 131 6.17 -22.96 -4.54
C GLY A 131 5.04 -22.14 -5.21
N ALA A 132 4.94 -22.16 -6.54
CA ALA A 132 3.98 -21.34 -7.29
C ALA A 132 2.58 -21.97 -7.42
N ALA A 133 2.43 -23.26 -7.08
CA ALA A 133 1.25 -24.07 -7.41
C ALA A 133 0.34 -24.44 -6.23
N ALA A 134 0.53 -23.84 -5.05
CA ALA A 134 -0.39 -24.06 -3.92
C ALA A 134 -1.32 -22.86 -3.78
N ASN A 135 -2.47 -22.93 -4.48
CA ASN A 135 -3.81 -22.44 -4.09
C ASN A 135 -4.76 -22.29 -5.30
N GLY A 136 -4.76 -23.28 -6.19
CA GLY A 136 -5.96 -23.58 -6.98
C GLY A 136 -6.73 -24.68 -6.24
N HIS A 137 -7.84 -24.34 -5.62
CA HIS A 137 -8.83 -25.31 -5.15
C HIS A 137 -10.24 -24.77 -5.51
N PRO A 138 -11.23 -25.67 -5.68
CA PRO A 138 -12.08 -25.85 -6.86
C PRO A 138 -13.16 -24.79 -7.09
#